data_AF-A0A9N9UP47-F1
#
_entry.id   AF-A0A9N9UP47-F1
#
_cell.length_a   1.000
_cell.length_b   1.000
_cell.length_c   1.000
_cell.angle_alpha   90.00
_cell.angle_beta   90.00
_cell.angle_gamma   90.00
#
_symmetry.space_group_name_H-M   'P 1'
#
loop_
_entity.id
_entity.type
_entity.pdbx_description
1 polymer ?
#
loop_
_entity_poly.entity_id
_entity_poly.type
_entity_poly.pdbx_seq_one_letter_code
_entity_poly.pdbx_strand_id
1 'polypeptide(L)'
;MAKRTLYLVTYDRGTYPTTGKVKPYHWSYFIQTDLRGNKNLGIAHQLRGMPGGFYYPGPEQLDLVKSGSPKEELEIGEVDDSNLKRVHEILSSVRIETSESSGWNCQDWSLAGFEMLKEEGFVYKHFEFYVSFSFGLILLYNLLYNFNPPLSRP
;
A
#
# COMPACT_ATOMS: atom_id res chain seq x y z
N MET A 1 19.12 15.79 -7.89
CA MET A 1 19.30 14.68 -6.93
C MET A 1 18.74 13.41 -7.59
N ALA A 2 19.13 12.23 -7.13
CA ALA A 2 18.54 11.01 -7.68
C ALA A 2 17.08 10.91 -7.23
N LYS A 3 16.19 10.67 -8.20
CA LYS A 3 14.79 10.39 -7.94
C LYS A 3 14.58 8.89 -7.82
N ARG A 4 13.71 8.51 -6.90
CA ARG A 4 13.31 7.13 -6.63
C ARG A 4 11.85 6.96 -6.95
N THR A 5 11.52 5.89 -7.67
CA THR A 5 10.13 5.59 -7.99
C THR A 5 9.40 5.09 -6.74
N LEU A 6 8.22 5.65 -6.50
CA LEU A 6 7.32 5.28 -5.41
C LEU A 6 6.18 4.44 -5.98
N TYR A 7 5.99 3.27 -5.37
CA TYR A 7 4.97 2.31 -5.72
C TYR A 7 4.00 2.09 -4.57
N LEU A 8 2.74 1.84 -4.91
CA LEU A 8 1.78 1.15 -4.07
C LEU A 8 1.73 -0.31 -4.53
N VAL A 9 2.05 -1.24 -3.63
CA VAL A 9 2.22 -2.67 -3.92
C VAL A 9 1.21 -3.48 -3.12
N THR A 10 0.69 -4.53 -3.74
CA THR A 10 -0.15 -5.52 -3.06
C THR A 10 0.51 -6.90 -3.06
N TYR A 11 0.34 -7.64 -1.98
CA TYR A 11 0.88 -8.99 -1.82
C TYR A 11 -0.23 -10.02 -1.60
N ASP A 12 -0.08 -11.17 -2.26
CA ASP A 12 -0.92 -12.33 -2.01
C ASP A 12 -0.66 -12.91 -0.62
N ARG A 13 -1.74 -13.21 0.12
CA ARG A 13 -1.71 -13.84 1.46
C ARG A 13 -2.18 -15.29 1.45
N GLY A 14 -2.43 -15.82 0.25
CA GLY A 14 -3.01 -17.12 -0.01
C GLY A 14 -4.52 -17.17 0.28
N THR A 15 -5.02 -18.38 0.46
CA THR A 15 -6.44 -18.64 0.71
C THR A 15 -6.69 -19.01 2.17
N TYR A 16 -7.94 -18.86 2.62
CA TYR A 16 -8.39 -19.43 3.89
C TYR A 16 -8.47 -20.96 3.77
N PRO A 17 -7.76 -21.73 4.61
CA PRO A 17 -7.74 -23.19 4.48
C PRO A 17 -9.12 -23.84 4.58
N THR A 18 -10.02 -23.23 5.35
CA THR A 18 -11.36 -23.76 5.62
C THR A 18 -12.39 -23.48 4.52
N THR A 19 -12.21 -22.41 3.74
CA THR A 19 -13.21 -21.98 2.74
C THR A 19 -12.67 -21.95 1.32
N GLY A 20 -11.34 -22.05 1.14
CA GLY A 20 -10.67 -21.87 -0.15
C GLY A 20 -10.72 -20.44 -0.70
N LYS A 21 -11.38 -19.50 -0.01
CA LYS A 21 -11.48 -18.11 -0.46
C LYS A 21 -10.13 -17.39 -0.35
N VAL A 22 -9.81 -16.56 -1.34
CA VAL A 22 -8.62 -15.69 -1.33
C VAL A 22 -8.72 -14.72 -0.15
N LYS A 23 -7.62 -14.58 0.60
CA LYS A 23 -7.53 -13.60 1.67
C LYS A 23 -7.38 -12.19 1.07
N PRO A 24 -7.85 -11.14 1.75
CA PRO A 24 -7.59 -9.77 1.34
C PRO A 24 -6.10 -9.53 1.16
N TYR A 25 -5.71 -8.88 0.07
CA TYR A 25 -4.30 -8.57 -0.20
C TYR A 25 -3.73 -7.65 0.87
N HIS A 26 -2.43 -7.83 1.14
CA HIS A 26 -1.68 -6.93 2.01
C HIS A 26 -1.16 -5.74 1.19
N TRP A 27 -1.35 -4.52 1.69
CA TRP A 27 -0.97 -3.29 0.99
C TRP A 27 0.26 -2.66 1.64
N SER A 28 1.16 -2.15 0.80
CA SER A 28 2.42 -1.54 1.22
C SER A 28 2.82 -0.45 0.24
N TYR A 29 3.55 0.55 0.73
CA TYR A 29 4.37 1.39 -0.14
C TYR A 29 5.74 0.76 -0.35
N PHE A 30 6.31 1.00 -1.52
CA PHE A 30 7.68 0.59 -1.85
C PHE A 30 8.37 1.71 -2.60
N ILE A 31 9.54 2.14 -2.10
CA ILE A 31 10.39 3.12 -2.77
C ILE A 31 11.58 2.37 -3.34
N GLN A 32 11.67 2.31 -4.67
CA GLN A 32 12.72 1.58 -5.36
C GLN A 32 14.05 2.33 -5.26
N THR A 33 15.06 1.69 -4.67
CA THR A 33 16.39 2.28 -4.46
C THR A 33 17.44 1.68 -5.39
N ASP A 34 17.30 0.45 -5.87
CA ASP A 34 18.22 -0.13 -6.83
C ASP A 34 17.56 -1.22 -7.67
N LEU A 35 17.81 -1.19 -8.98
CA LEU A 35 17.37 -2.22 -9.91
C LEU A 35 18.59 -2.76 -10.62
N ARG A 36 19.08 -3.94 -10.19
CA ARG A 36 20.27 -4.57 -10.76
C ARG A 36 20.07 -6.06 -10.92
N GLY A 37 20.03 -6.51 -12.18
CA GLY A 37 19.81 -7.91 -12.51
C GLY A 37 18.49 -8.42 -11.92
N ASN A 38 18.55 -9.51 -11.14
CA ASN A 38 17.39 -10.13 -10.50
C ASN A 38 17.10 -9.59 -9.09
N LYS A 39 17.45 -8.33 -8.81
CA LYS A 39 17.17 -7.67 -7.53
C LYS A 39 16.37 -6.40 -7.77
N ASN A 40 15.31 -6.23 -7.00
CA ASN A 40 14.55 -4.99 -6.91
C ASN A 40 14.63 -4.52 -5.46
N LEU A 41 15.69 -3.79 -5.13
CA LEU A 41 15.93 -3.32 -3.78
C LEU A 41 15.18 -2.02 -3.56
N GLY A 42 14.62 -1.87 -2.36
CA GLY A 42 13.91 -0.66 -1.99
C GLY A 42 13.55 -0.63 -0.51
N ILE A 43 12.84 0.43 -0.18
CA ILE A 43 12.34 0.69 1.16
C ILE A 43 10.85 0.41 1.16
N ALA A 44 10.44 -0.63 1.89
CA ALA A 44 9.05 -0.94 2.12
C ALA A 44 8.52 -0.18 3.35
N HIS A 45 7.30 0.34 3.22
CA HIS A 45 6.53 0.87 4.33
C HIS A 45 5.20 0.13 4.38
N GLN A 46 5.06 -0.72 5.40
CA GLN A 46 3.91 -1.59 5.54
C GLN A 46 3.42 -1.65 6.97
N LEU A 47 2.11 -1.74 7.10
CA LEU A 47 1.48 -2.04 8.37
C LEU A 47 1.67 -3.52 8.72
N ARG A 48 1.91 -3.83 9.99
CA ARG A 48 2.01 -5.20 10.50
C ARG A 48 0.95 -5.44 11.57
N GLY A 49 0.70 -6.71 11.88
CA GLY A 49 -0.22 -7.12 12.92
C GLY A 49 -1.55 -7.66 12.38
N MET A 50 -2.57 -7.55 13.21
CA MET A 50 -3.92 -8.05 12.96
C MET A 50 -4.95 -7.05 13.52
N PRO A 51 -6.24 -7.16 13.16
CA PRO A 51 -7.29 -6.32 13.76
C PRO A 51 -7.15 -6.34 15.28
N GLY A 52 -7.19 -5.16 15.92
CA GLY A 52 -6.93 -5.02 17.35
C GLY A 52 -5.50 -4.60 17.73
N GLY A 53 -4.53 -4.87 16.86
CA GLY A 53 -3.10 -4.75 17.19
C GLY A 53 -2.24 -4.41 15.97
N PHE A 54 -2.77 -3.61 15.05
CA PHE A 54 -1.98 -3.09 13.96
C PHE A 54 -0.92 -2.10 14.46
N TYR A 55 0.24 -2.12 13.83
CA TYR A 55 1.32 -1.17 14.09
C TYR A 55 2.18 -0.97 12.86
N TYR A 56 2.87 0.16 12.80
CA TYR A 56 3.80 0.48 11.73
C TYR A 56 5.24 0.42 12.27
N PRO A 57 6.06 -0.56 11.82
CA PRO A 57 7.43 -0.74 12.33
C PRO A 57 8.42 0.32 11.83
N GLY A 58 8.04 1.12 10.83
CA GLY A 58 8.93 2.04 10.13
C GLY A 58 9.44 1.49 8.79
N PRO A 59 10.47 2.12 8.19
CA PRO A 59 11.01 1.74 6.90
C PRO A 59 11.79 0.42 6.98
N GLU A 60 11.53 -0.48 6.04
CA GLU A 60 12.20 -1.79 5.97
C GLU A 60 12.95 -1.92 4.64
N GLN A 61 14.22 -2.29 4.68
CA GLN A 61 14.97 -2.61 3.46
C GLN A 61 14.51 -3.97 2.93
N LEU A 62 14.13 -4.02 1.66
CA LEU A 62 13.46 -5.15 1.06
C LEU A 62 13.97 -5.40 -0.36
N ASP A 63 14.09 -6.67 -0.74
CA ASP A 63 14.24 -7.10 -2.14
C ASP A 63 12.87 -7.61 -2.60
N LEU A 64 12.17 -6.84 -3.42
CA LEU A 64 10.79 -7.11 -3.83
C LEU A 64 10.66 -8.47 -4.55
N VAL A 65 11.71 -8.88 -5.26
CA VAL A 65 11.78 -10.18 -5.95
C VAL A 65 11.80 -11.36 -4.96
N LYS A 66 12.26 -11.13 -3.72
CA LYS A 66 12.41 -12.16 -2.68
C LYS A 66 11.39 -12.06 -1.56
N SER A 67 10.67 -10.94 -1.46
CA SER A 67 9.82 -10.61 -0.30
C SER A 67 8.47 -11.30 -0.26
N GLY A 68 8.12 -12.06 -1.29
CA GLY A 68 6.86 -12.78 -1.40
C GLY A 68 6.38 -12.82 -2.84
N SER A 69 5.08 -13.08 -3.04
CA SER A 69 4.41 -12.97 -4.33
C SER A 69 3.73 -11.60 -4.43
N PRO A 70 4.44 -10.52 -4.82
CA PRO A 70 3.77 -9.29 -5.19
C PRO A 70 2.75 -9.62 -6.27
N LYS A 71 1.52 -9.17 -6.05
CA LYS A 71 0.39 -9.47 -6.92
C LYS A 71 0.25 -8.40 -8.00
N GLU A 72 0.30 -7.15 -7.56
CA GLU A 72 0.21 -5.96 -8.40
C GLU A 72 1.12 -4.87 -7.84
N GLU A 73 1.73 -4.10 -8.73
CA GLU A 73 2.56 -2.94 -8.44
C GLU A 73 2.02 -1.75 -9.23
N LEU A 74 1.63 -0.69 -8.52
CA LEU A 74 1.18 0.55 -9.14
C LEU A 74 2.21 1.63 -8.89
N GLU A 75 2.83 2.13 -9.94
CA GLU A 75 3.66 3.33 -9.87
C GLU A 75 2.78 4.55 -9.58
N ILE A 76 3.04 5.25 -8.48
CA ILE A 76 2.23 6.38 -8.04
C ILE A 76 2.97 7.71 -8.04
N GLY A 77 4.31 7.69 -8.05
CA GLY A 77 5.08 8.93 -8.03
C GLY A 77 6.58 8.76 -7.98
N GLU A 78 7.27 9.86 -7.68
CA GLU A 78 8.72 9.93 -7.53
C GLU A 78 9.08 10.71 -6.28
N VAL A 79 10.16 10.29 -5.62
CA VAL A 79 10.67 10.91 -4.39
C VAL A 79 12.16 11.16 -4.55
N ASP A 80 12.60 12.39 -4.27
CA ASP A 80 14.03 12.69 -4.17
C ASP A 80 14.65 12.05 -2.92
N ASP A 81 15.92 11.64 -2.99
CA ASP A 81 16.63 11.05 -1.85
C ASP A 81 16.58 11.91 -0.57
N SER A 82 16.57 13.25 -0.70
CA SER A 82 16.43 14.18 0.43
C SER A 82 15.07 14.11 1.12
N ASN A 83 14.05 13.61 0.44
CA ASN A 83 12.66 13.57 0.88
C ASN A 83 12.23 12.19 1.40
N LEU A 84 13.10 11.17 1.37
CA LEU A 84 12.77 9.83 1.90
C LEU A 84 12.36 9.88 3.38
N LYS A 85 13.02 10.72 4.18
CA LYS A 85 12.65 10.94 5.57
C LYS A 85 11.25 11.54 5.69
N ARG A 86 10.89 12.48 4.80
CA ARG A 86 9.58 13.13 4.80
C ARG A 86 8.47 12.14 4.48
N VAL A 87 8.68 11.24 3.50
CA VAL A 87 7.74 10.16 3.19
C VAL A 87 7.52 9.25 4.40
N HIS A 88 8.60 8.86 5.10
CA HIS A 88 8.48 8.08 6.33
C HIS A 88 7.66 8.81 7.40
N GLU A 89 7.95 10.10 7.65
CA GLU A 89 7.23 10.92 8.62
C GLU A 89 5.73 10.98 8.32
N ILE A 90 5.37 11.21 7.04
CA ILE A 90 3.97 11.21 6.59
C ILE A 90 3.32 9.86 6.91
N LEU A 91 3.91 8.76 6.45
CA LEU A 91 3.37 7.41 6.65
C LEU A 91 3.31 7.00 8.13
N SER A 92 4.23 7.50 8.97
CA SER A 92 4.20 7.29 10.42
C SER A 92 3.08 8.04 11.13
N SER A 93 2.60 9.14 10.54
CA SER A 93 1.55 9.98 11.10
C SER A 93 0.14 9.54 10.71
N VAL A 94 0.01 8.62 9.75
CA VAL A 94 -1.28 8.05 9.36
C VAL A 94 -1.91 7.36 10.57
N ARG A 95 -3.16 7.73 10.85
CA ARG A 95 -3.93 7.13 11.95
C ARG A 95 -4.02 5.62 11.78
N ILE A 96 -3.68 4.89 12.85
CA ILE A 96 -3.87 3.44 12.95
C ILE A 96 -5.02 3.20 13.92
N GLU A 97 -6.05 2.50 13.46
CA GLU A 97 -7.16 2.08 14.32
C GLU A 97 -6.84 0.72 14.95
N THR A 98 -6.88 0.67 16.28
CA THR A 98 -6.57 -0.53 17.06
C THR A 98 -7.82 -1.19 17.62
N SER A 99 -9.02 -0.69 17.31
CA SER A 99 -10.26 -1.39 17.65
C SER A 99 -10.47 -2.60 16.74
N GLU A 100 -10.63 -3.79 17.33
CA GLU A 100 -10.94 -5.04 16.61
C GLU A 100 -12.25 -4.98 15.81
N SER A 101 -13.24 -4.21 16.29
CA SER A 101 -14.58 -4.13 15.70
C SER A 101 -14.71 -3.09 14.59
N SER A 102 -13.64 -2.35 14.29
CA SER A 102 -13.66 -1.24 13.33
C SER A 102 -13.76 -1.69 11.86
N GLY A 103 -13.35 -2.93 11.55
CA GLY A 103 -13.16 -3.39 10.17
C GLY A 103 -11.97 -2.75 9.44
N TRP A 104 -11.25 -1.84 10.10
CA TRP A 104 -10.10 -1.12 9.59
C TRP A 104 -8.89 -2.04 9.41
N ASN A 105 -8.13 -1.85 8.33
CA ASN A 105 -6.99 -2.70 7.99
C ASN A 105 -5.88 -1.94 7.21
N CYS A 106 -4.91 -2.67 6.67
CA CYS A 106 -3.78 -2.10 5.92
C CYS A 106 -4.20 -1.32 4.66
N GLN A 107 -5.36 -1.61 4.07
CA GLN A 107 -5.90 -0.86 2.93
C GLN A 107 -6.31 0.54 3.36
N ASP A 108 -7.02 0.67 4.48
CA ASP A 108 -7.42 1.97 5.02
C ASP A 108 -6.21 2.84 5.36
N TRP A 109 -5.19 2.25 6.00
CA TRP A 109 -3.91 2.91 6.26
C TRP A 109 -3.23 3.37 4.96
N SER A 110 -3.19 2.49 3.95
CA SER A 110 -2.56 2.80 2.68
C SER A 110 -3.30 3.92 1.96
N LEU A 111 -4.62 3.88 1.87
CA LEU A 111 -5.41 4.93 1.22
C LEU A 111 -5.28 6.28 1.93
N ALA A 112 -5.29 6.30 3.26
CA ALA A 112 -5.05 7.53 4.03
C ALA A 112 -3.63 8.08 3.79
N GLY A 113 -2.62 7.21 3.80
CA GLY A 113 -1.25 7.60 3.46
C GLY A 113 -1.11 8.13 2.03
N PHE A 114 -1.88 7.61 1.08
CA PHE A 114 -1.84 8.02 -0.32
C PHE A 114 -2.29 9.46 -0.46
N GLU A 115 -3.41 9.80 0.19
CA GLU A 115 -3.95 11.15 0.20
C GLU A 115 -2.96 12.15 0.82
N MET A 116 -2.32 11.79 1.94
CA MET A 116 -1.32 12.66 2.57
C MET A 116 -0.06 12.83 1.71
N LEU A 117 0.41 11.77 1.04
CA LEU A 117 1.55 11.84 0.12
C LEU A 117 1.22 12.68 -1.12
N LYS A 118 -0.03 12.63 -1.58
CA LYS A 118 -0.53 13.44 -2.69
C LYS A 118 -0.58 14.92 -2.33
N GLU A 119 -1.07 15.27 -1.15
CA GLU A 119 -1.09 16.66 -0.66
C GLU A 119 0.32 17.27 -0.58
N GLU A 120 1.34 16.45 -0.31
CA GLU A 120 2.75 16.87 -0.26
C GLU A 120 3.45 16.83 -1.63
N GLY A 121 2.74 16.43 -2.69
CA GLY A 121 3.26 16.43 -4.06
C GLY A 121 4.19 15.27 -4.39
N PHE A 122 4.20 14.18 -3.61
CA PHE A 122 4.96 12.97 -3.90
C PHE A 122 4.27 12.04 -4.90
N VAL A 123 2.98 12.23 -5.13
CA VAL A 123 2.16 11.46 -6.08
C VAL A 123 2.03 12.24 -7.39
N TYR A 124 2.05 11.54 -8.52
CA TYR A 124 1.88 12.17 -9.83
C TYR A 124 0.54 12.90 -9.97
N LYS A 125 0.57 14.06 -10.63
CA LYS A 125 -0.60 14.93 -10.83
C LYS A 125 -1.78 14.26 -11.52
N HIS A 126 -1.53 13.26 -12.38
CA HIS A 126 -2.63 12.59 -13.05
C HIS A 126 -3.52 11.82 -12.05
N PHE A 127 -3.03 11.49 -10.86
CA PHE A 127 -3.84 10.96 -9.75
C PHE A 127 -4.64 12.03 -8.98
N GLU A 128 -4.33 13.33 -9.13
CA GLU A 128 -5.07 14.43 -8.45
C GLU A 128 -6.54 14.48 -8.86
N PHE A 129 -6.87 14.12 -10.11
CA PHE A 129 -8.22 14.15 -10.64
C PHE A 129 -9.05 12.89 -10.37
N TYR A 130 -8.42 11.82 -9.86
CA TYR A 130 -9.08 10.52 -9.69
C TYR A 130 -9.71 10.31 -8.31
N VAL A 131 -9.56 11.25 -7.38
CA VAL A 131 -10.08 11.10 -6.01
C VAL A 131 -10.95 12.27 -5.59
N SER A 132 -12.05 12.44 -6.31
CA SER A 132 -13.29 12.99 -5.76
C SER A 132 -14.44 12.20 -6.35
N PHE A 133 -14.98 11.28 -5.54
CA PHE A 133 -16.15 10.44 -5.82
C PHE A 133 -16.14 9.67 -7.16
N SER A 134 -15.74 8.39 -7.06
CA SER A 134 -16.29 7.25 -7.83
C SER A 134 -15.74 6.84 -9.21
N PHE A 135 -14.67 7.42 -9.78
CA PHE A 135 -14.12 6.88 -11.06
C PHE A 135 -12.62 6.58 -11.11
N GLY A 136 -11.80 7.09 -10.18
CA GLY A 136 -10.48 6.51 -9.86
C GLY A 136 -10.57 5.10 -9.28
N LEU A 137 -11.80 4.65 -9.02
CA LEU A 137 -12.11 3.29 -8.68
C LEU A 137 -11.59 2.33 -9.75
N ILE A 138 -11.77 2.43 -11.06
CA ILE A 138 -11.57 1.24 -11.94
C ILE A 138 -10.17 0.56 -11.87
N LEU A 139 -9.06 1.30 -11.72
CA LEU A 139 -7.74 0.68 -11.50
C LEU A 139 -7.53 0.27 -10.04
N LEU A 140 -7.89 1.12 -9.08
CA LEU A 140 -7.89 0.77 -7.65
C LEU A 140 -8.92 -0.31 -7.30
N TYR A 141 -9.99 -0.51 -8.06
CA TYR A 141 -11.16 -1.39 -7.90
C TYR A 141 -10.85 -2.73 -8.54
N ASN A 142 -10.06 -2.78 -9.62
CA ASN A 142 -9.43 -4.02 -10.03
C ASN A 142 -8.40 -4.52 -9.00
N LEU A 143 -7.71 -3.61 -8.30
CA LEU A 143 -6.85 -3.89 -7.13
C LEU A 143 -7.62 -4.18 -5.82
N LEU A 144 -8.80 -3.58 -5.60
CA LEU A 144 -9.58 -3.62 -4.36
C LEU A 144 -10.74 -4.64 -4.37
N TYR A 145 -11.36 -4.94 -5.52
CA TYR A 145 -12.66 -5.63 -5.61
C TYR A 145 -12.67 -6.93 -6.43
N ASN A 146 -11.52 -7.47 -6.84
CA ASN A 146 -11.50 -8.78 -7.49
C ASN A 146 -11.79 -9.99 -6.59
N PHE A 147 -12.26 -9.83 -5.34
CA PHE A 147 -12.90 -10.93 -4.59
C PHE A 147 -14.03 -10.47 -3.64
N ASN A 148 -15.26 -10.80 -4.07
CA ASN A 148 -16.56 -10.87 -3.37
C ASN A 148 -17.42 -9.59 -3.19
N PRO A 149 -18.66 -9.58 -3.76
CA PRO A 149 -19.73 -8.71 -3.26
C PRO A 149 -20.20 -9.18 -1.87
N PRO A 150 -20.76 -8.29 -1.03
CA PRO A 150 -21.42 -8.71 0.20
C PRO A 150 -22.71 -9.44 -0.15
N LEU A 151 -22.75 -10.76 0.05
CA LEU A 151 -24.02 -11.46 0.15
C LEU A 151 -24.63 -11.23 1.55
N SER A 152 -25.79 -10.57 1.51
CA SER A 152 -26.87 -10.48 2.50
C SER A 152 -26.63 -9.74 3.82
N ARG A 153 -27.20 -8.53 3.91
CA ARG A 153 -28.01 -8.13 5.08
C ARG A 153 -29.47 -8.54 4.80
N PRO A 154 -30.26 -8.82 5.86
CA PRO A 154 -31.30 -9.85 5.88
C PRO A 154 -32.43 -9.67 4.87
#